data_AF-A0A815TXG5-F1
#
_entry.id   AF-A0A815TXG5-F1
#
_cell.length_a   1.000
_cell.length_b   1.000
_cell.length_c   1.000
_cell.angle_alpha   90.00
_cell.angle_beta   90.00
_cell.angle_gamma   90.00
#
_symmetry.space_group_name_H-M   'P 1'
#
loop_
_entity.id
_entity.type
_entity.pdbx_description
1 polymer ?
#
loop_
_entity_poly.entity_id
_entity_poly.type
_entity_poly.pdbx_seq_one_letter_code
_entity_poly.pdbx_strand_id
1 'polypeptide(L)'
;FNNVFLSSKREKVIYATFSRLQADLNCMQDLIKYSSWKYLLNVANTELPLKTNSELVKILSIYRGYNDIEGRWKTRIIPRTKYAWEIINTTSTSYLSHLRRTNEKKKPPPGNVEIVKGSAYGAFSRAFVEFIQTNSVAKDLLDWSRDTLSPDEHYWATLNYNTHLHPPGGYQDVNGLFD
;
A
#
# COMPACT_ATOMS: atom_id res chain seq x y z
N PHE A 1 -7.63 -26.42 -5.70
CA PHE A 1 -6.44 -25.80 -6.32
C PHE A 1 -5.33 -25.76 -5.28
N ASN A 2 -4.13 -26.28 -5.58
CA ASN A 2 -3.02 -26.36 -4.60
C ASN A 2 -2.28 -25.03 -4.41
N ASN A 3 -2.45 -24.10 -5.35
CA ASN A 3 -1.89 -22.75 -5.36
C ASN A 3 -2.93 -21.67 -4.97
N VAL A 4 -4.05 -22.08 -4.37
CA VAL A 4 -5.08 -21.18 -3.87
C VAL A 4 -5.34 -21.55 -2.41
N PHE A 5 -5.21 -20.56 -1.54
CA PHE A 5 -5.38 -20.74 -0.10
C PHE A 5 -5.93 -19.46 0.52
N LEU A 6 -6.50 -19.59 1.71
CA LEU A 6 -6.94 -18.46 2.51
C LEU A 6 -5.74 -17.90 3.29
N SER A 7 -5.68 -16.57 3.43
CA SER A 7 -4.70 -15.92 4.30
C SER A 7 -4.75 -16.52 5.71
N SER A 8 -3.58 -16.75 6.30
CA SER A 8 -3.41 -17.25 7.67
C SER A 8 -4.01 -16.31 8.72
N LYS A 9 -4.09 -15.00 8.41
CA LYS A 9 -4.72 -13.97 9.23
C LYS A 9 -5.79 -13.24 8.44
N ARG A 10 -6.98 -13.12 9.03
CA ARG A 10 -8.16 -12.49 8.41
C ARG A 10 -8.53 -11.24 9.20
N GLU A 11 -8.69 -10.14 8.49
CA GLU A 11 -9.10 -8.86 9.06
C GLU A 11 -10.59 -8.62 8.86
N LYS A 12 -11.25 -8.01 9.85
CA LYS A 12 -12.56 -7.39 9.62
C LYS A 12 -12.32 -6.03 8.97
N VAL A 13 -12.36 -6.01 7.64
CA VAL A 13 -12.09 -4.79 6.86
C VAL A 13 -13.19 -3.76 7.09
N ILE A 14 -12.78 -2.57 7.56
CA ILE A 14 -13.62 -1.38 7.71
C ILE A 14 -13.11 -0.33 6.71
N TYR A 15 -14.03 0.25 5.94
CA TYR A 15 -13.72 1.25 4.91
C TYR A 15 -12.84 2.39 5.45
N ALA A 16 -11.85 2.81 4.65
CA ALA A 16 -10.89 3.88 4.95
C ALA A 16 -10.03 3.69 6.22
N THR A 17 -10.06 2.50 6.84
CA THR A 17 -9.19 2.17 7.98
C THR A 17 -7.97 1.37 7.55
N PHE A 18 -6.99 1.28 8.45
CA PHE A 18 -5.81 0.44 8.31
C PHE A 18 -6.11 -1.05 8.07
N SER A 19 -7.27 -1.56 8.49
CA SER A 19 -7.62 -2.97 8.28
C SER A 19 -7.64 -3.39 6.80
N ARG A 20 -7.93 -2.45 5.88
CA ARG A 20 -7.86 -2.71 4.43
C ARG A 20 -6.41 -2.96 3.99
N LEU A 21 -5.48 -2.13 4.44
CA LEU A 21 -4.04 -2.28 4.18
C LEU A 21 -3.48 -3.54 4.85
N GLN A 22 -3.89 -3.82 6.10
CA GLN A 22 -3.46 -5.00 6.85
C GLN A 22 -3.88 -6.32 6.17
N ALA A 23 -5.05 -6.35 5.52
CA ALA A 23 -5.49 -7.53 4.78
C ALA A 23 -4.51 -7.91 3.64
N ASP A 24 -4.02 -6.92 2.87
CA ASP A 24 -3.02 -7.16 1.83
C ASP A 24 -1.68 -7.58 2.42
N LEU A 25 -1.25 -6.94 3.51
CA LEU A 25 0.01 -7.29 4.20
C LEU A 25 0.00 -8.71 4.75
N ASN A 26 -1.13 -9.19 5.25
CA ASN A 26 -1.27 -10.58 5.68
C ASN A 26 -1.07 -11.56 4.51
N CYS A 27 -1.67 -11.27 3.35
CA CYS A 27 -1.46 -12.06 2.13
C CYS A 27 0.00 -12.01 1.66
N MET A 28 0.62 -10.83 1.65
CA MET A 28 2.04 -10.64 1.31
C MET A 28 2.96 -11.47 2.20
N GLN A 29 2.68 -11.51 3.51
CA GLN A 29 3.44 -12.26 4.50
C GLN A 29 3.36 -13.78 4.26
N ASP A 30 2.21 -14.29 3.82
CA ASP A 30 2.07 -15.70 3.49
C ASP A 30 2.70 -16.05 2.14
N LEU A 31 2.57 -15.16 1.15
CA LEU A 31 3.14 -15.37 -0.18
C LEU A 31 4.67 -15.37 -0.18
N ILE A 32 5.31 -14.66 0.76
CA ILE A 32 6.78 -14.60 0.82
C ILE A 32 7.44 -15.97 1.04
N LYS A 33 6.71 -16.91 1.65
CA LYS A 33 7.20 -18.28 1.92
C LYS A 33 7.39 -19.10 0.63
N TYR A 34 6.81 -18.66 -0.48
CA TYR A 34 6.91 -19.31 -1.79
C TYR A 34 7.86 -18.52 -2.69
N SER A 35 8.89 -19.15 -3.27
CA SER A 35 9.95 -18.45 -4.02
C SER A 35 9.68 -18.26 -5.51
N SER A 36 8.62 -18.86 -6.06
CA SER A 36 8.43 -18.98 -7.52
C SER A 36 7.85 -17.73 -8.21
N TRP A 37 7.15 -16.86 -7.48
CA TRP A 37 6.47 -15.70 -8.07
C TRP A 37 7.40 -14.48 -8.23
N LYS A 38 7.06 -13.59 -9.17
CA LYS A 38 7.87 -12.41 -9.53
C LYS A 38 7.21 -11.09 -9.15
N TYR A 39 5.90 -11.01 -9.36
CA TYR A 39 5.07 -9.87 -9.02
C TYR A 39 3.84 -10.33 -8.25
N LEU A 40 3.38 -9.46 -7.36
CA LEU A 40 2.10 -9.54 -6.70
C LEU A 40 1.20 -8.45 -7.29
N LEU A 41 0.01 -8.84 -7.71
CA LEU A 41 -1.09 -7.94 -8.06
C LEU A 41 -2.13 -8.09 -6.95
N ASN A 42 -2.39 -7.03 -6.19
CA ASN A 42 -3.48 -7.06 -5.21
C ASN A 42 -4.77 -6.65 -5.93
N VAL A 43 -5.86 -7.36 -5.62
CA VAL A 43 -7.15 -7.14 -6.27
C VAL A 43 -8.29 -7.17 -5.27
N ALA A 44 -9.36 -6.45 -5.58
CA ALA A 44 -10.63 -6.52 -4.85
C ALA A 44 -11.64 -7.43 -5.55
N ASN A 45 -12.70 -7.79 -4.83
CA ASN A 45 -13.76 -8.68 -5.33
C ASN A 45 -14.50 -8.14 -6.57
N THR A 46 -14.52 -6.83 -6.77
CA THR A 46 -15.21 -6.17 -7.88
C THR A 46 -14.35 -6.00 -9.13
N GLU A 47 -13.09 -6.44 -9.11
CA GLU A 47 -12.16 -6.26 -10.22
C GLU A 47 -12.22 -7.44 -11.20
N LEU A 48 -12.04 -7.14 -12.48
CA LEU A 48 -11.99 -8.13 -13.55
C LEU A 48 -10.83 -7.82 -14.49
N PRO A 49 -10.02 -8.83 -14.88
CA PRO A 49 -8.88 -8.59 -15.75
C PRO A 49 -9.34 -8.19 -17.17
N LEU A 50 -8.71 -7.14 -17.71
CA LEU A 50 -8.87 -6.71 -19.11
C LEU A 50 -7.74 -7.22 -20.02
N LYS A 51 -6.88 -8.10 -19.48
CA LYS A 51 -5.75 -8.72 -20.15
C LYS A 51 -5.71 -10.20 -19.76
N THR A 52 -5.38 -11.04 -20.73
CA THR A 52 -5.14 -12.46 -20.49
C THR A 52 -3.89 -12.66 -19.64
N ASN A 53 -3.76 -13.83 -19.02
CA ASN A 53 -2.55 -14.17 -18.27
C ASN A 53 -1.27 -14.06 -19.14
N SER A 54 -1.33 -14.45 -20.42
CA SER A 54 -0.19 -14.33 -21.35
C SER A 54 0.23 -12.88 -21.57
N GLU A 55 -0.74 -11.97 -21.72
CA GLU A 55 -0.47 -10.54 -21.85
C GLU A 55 0.08 -9.94 -20.54
N LEU A 56 -0.48 -10.33 -19.38
CA LEU A 56 0.03 -9.88 -18.08
C LEU A 56 1.48 -10.32 -17.87
N VAL A 57 1.82 -11.57 -18.19
CA VAL A 57 3.20 -12.07 -18.10
C VAL A 57 4.14 -11.25 -19.01
N LYS A 58 3.73 -10.96 -20.24
CA LYS A 58 4.50 -10.09 -21.16
C LYS A 58 4.71 -8.70 -20.58
N ILE A 59 3.65 -8.03 -20.11
CA ILE A 59 3.72 -6.68 -19.51
C ILE A 59 4.65 -6.69 -18.30
N LEU A 60 4.43 -7.57 -17.32
CA LEU A 60 5.21 -7.61 -16.09
C LEU A 60 6.67 -8.00 -16.33
N SER A 61 6.96 -8.79 -17.39
CA SER A 61 8.35 -9.08 -17.77
C SER A 61 9.13 -7.84 -18.26
N ILE A 62 8.43 -6.88 -18.87
CA ILE A 62 9.04 -5.62 -19.33
C ILE A 62 9.47 -4.77 -18.14
N TYR A 63 8.78 -4.89 -16.99
CA TYR A 63 9.08 -4.11 -15.80
C TYR A 63 10.43 -4.46 -15.17
N ARG A 64 11.06 -5.61 -15.46
CA ARG A 64 12.45 -5.93 -15.04
C ARG A 64 12.77 -5.69 -13.55
N GLY A 65 11.81 -5.93 -12.67
CA GLY A 65 11.93 -5.76 -11.22
C GLY A 65 11.41 -4.43 -10.68
N TYR A 66 11.00 -3.49 -11.55
CA TYR A 66 10.34 -2.24 -11.16
C TYR A 66 8.88 -2.46 -10.78
N ASN A 67 8.40 -1.70 -9.80
CA ASN A 67 7.01 -1.71 -9.39
C ASN A 67 6.17 -0.82 -10.32
N ASP A 68 4.86 -1.06 -10.34
CA ASP A 68 3.87 -0.18 -10.96
C ASP A 68 2.87 0.23 -9.89
N ILE A 69 3.13 1.39 -9.30
CA ILE A 69 2.40 1.94 -8.16
C ILE A 69 2.09 3.40 -8.48
N GLU A 70 0.81 3.76 -8.49
CA GLU A 70 0.38 5.14 -8.70
C GLU A 70 0.91 6.04 -7.59
N GLY A 71 1.53 7.18 -7.97
CA GLY A 71 1.95 8.23 -7.06
C GLY A 71 1.65 9.60 -7.64
N ARG A 72 1.14 10.51 -6.80
CA ARG A 72 0.89 11.92 -7.15
C ARG A 72 1.50 12.84 -6.09
N TRP A 73 2.63 13.44 -6.44
CA TRP A 73 3.33 14.45 -5.64
C TRP A 73 2.46 15.70 -5.44
N LYS A 74 2.73 16.45 -4.35
CA LYS A 74 2.13 17.77 -4.08
C LYS A 74 0.58 17.79 -4.00
N THR A 75 -0.06 16.63 -3.79
CA THR A 75 -1.52 16.51 -3.63
C THR A 75 -1.97 16.77 -2.19
N ARG A 76 -3.26 17.13 -2.01
CA ARG A 76 -3.86 17.41 -0.68
C ARG A 76 -4.11 16.14 0.15
N ILE A 77 -3.06 15.40 0.50
CA ILE A 77 -3.17 14.28 1.44
C ILE A 77 -3.02 14.70 2.91
N ILE A 78 -2.44 15.87 3.14
CA ILE A 78 -2.21 16.43 4.48
C ILE A 78 -3.42 16.29 5.42
N PRO A 79 -4.68 16.57 5.03
CA PRO A 79 -5.81 16.43 5.94
C PRO A 79 -6.04 15.00 6.46
N ARG A 80 -5.65 13.97 5.69
CA ARG A 80 -5.83 12.55 6.02
C ARG A 80 -4.77 12.02 7.00
N THR A 81 -3.60 12.66 7.01
CA THR A 81 -2.44 12.18 7.76
C THR A 81 -1.93 13.15 8.82
N LYS A 82 -2.45 14.40 8.85
CA LYS A 82 -2.05 15.42 9.83
C LYS A 82 -2.59 15.14 11.24
N TYR A 83 -3.76 14.52 11.35
CA TYR A 83 -4.41 14.20 12.62
C TYR A 83 -4.73 12.71 12.69
N ALA A 84 -4.78 12.18 13.90
CA ALA A 84 -5.19 10.80 14.13
C ALA A 84 -6.68 10.60 13.83
N TRP A 85 -7.05 9.39 13.49
CA TRP A 85 -8.40 8.93 13.22
C TRP A 85 -8.71 7.73 14.09
N GLU A 86 -9.89 7.71 14.69
CA GLU A 86 -10.35 6.62 15.54
C GLU A 86 -11.62 6.00 14.99
N ILE A 87 -11.77 4.70 15.23
CA ILE A 87 -12.98 3.97 14.88
C ILE A 87 -14.02 4.24 15.97
N ILE A 88 -15.19 4.73 15.56
CA ILE A 88 -16.32 4.96 16.46
C ILE A 88 -17.42 3.93 16.20
N ASN A 89 -18.01 3.43 17.28
CA ASN A 89 -19.22 2.61 17.20
C ASN A 89 -20.39 3.52 16.85
N THR A 90 -21.01 3.25 15.71
CA THR A 90 -22.20 3.96 15.24
C THR A 90 -23.22 2.94 14.75
N THR A 91 -24.49 3.25 14.98
CA THR A 91 -25.63 2.50 14.44
C THR A 91 -25.92 2.89 12.98
N SER A 92 -25.21 3.88 12.44
CA SER A 92 -25.35 4.31 11.06
C SER A 92 -24.80 3.27 10.09
N THR A 93 -25.51 3.07 8.99
CA THR A 93 -25.15 2.17 7.89
C THR A 93 -24.23 2.82 6.86
N SER A 94 -23.85 4.08 7.05
CA SER A 94 -22.92 4.79 6.14
C SER A 94 -21.49 4.31 6.35
N TYR A 95 -20.79 3.92 5.28
CA TYR A 95 -19.41 3.45 5.34
C TYR A 95 -18.43 4.45 5.99
N LEU A 96 -18.70 5.75 5.90
CA LEU A 96 -17.88 6.80 6.51
C LEU A 96 -18.22 7.07 7.98
N SER A 97 -19.35 6.56 8.47
CA SER A 97 -19.83 6.89 9.81
C SER A 97 -19.00 6.25 10.93
N HIS A 98 -18.16 5.26 10.60
CA HIS A 98 -17.34 4.54 11.56
C HIS A 98 -16.01 5.23 11.90
N LEU A 99 -15.68 6.37 11.29
CA LEU A 99 -14.41 7.05 11.50
C LEU A 99 -14.60 8.49 11.95
N ARG A 100 -13.85 8.89 12.97
CA ARG A 100 -13.79 10.27 13.46
C ARG A 100 -12.36 10.76 13.47
N ARG A 101 -12.13 11.94 12.88
CA ARG A 101 -10.86 12.66 13.04
C ARG A 101 -10.77 13.18 14.47
N THR A 102 -9.67 12.90 15.15
CA THR A 102 -9.38 13.44 16.48
C THR A 102 -8.75 14.83 16.37
N ASN A 103 -8.51 15.47 17.52
CA ASN A 103 -7.71 16.71 17.60
C ASN A 103 -6.21 16.42 17.80
N GLU A 104 -5.81 15.16 17.89
CA GLU A 104 -4.42 14.75 18.08
C GLU A 104 -3.64 14.94 16.78
N LYS A 105 -2.68 15.86 16.78
CA LYS A 105 -1.79 16.08 15.64
C LYS A 105 -0.73 14.98 15.63
N LYS A 106 -0.58 14.29 14.50
CA LYS A 106 0.42 13.24 14.35
C LYS A 106 1.83 13.83 14.32
N LYS A 107 2.79 13.04 14.82
CA LYS A 107 4.23 13.31 14.63
C LYS A 107 4.56 13.28 13.13
N PRO A 108 5.65 13.93 12.68
CA PRO A 108 6.15 13.76 11.33
C PRO A 108 6.33 12.27 10.97
N PRO A 109 6.16 11.89 9.70
CA PRO A 109 6.36 10.51 9.30
C PRO A 109 7.83 10.09 9.50
N PRO A 110 8.09 8.82 9.84
CA PRO A 110 9.43 8.32 10.12
C PRO A 110 10.31 8.30 8.86
N GLY A 111 11.63 8.32 9.06
CA GLY A 111 12.60 8.19 7.95
C GLY A 111 12.65 9.40 7.00
N ASN A 112 12.18 10.57 7.45
CA ASN A 112 12.16 11.81 6.67
C ASN A 112 11.50 11.64 5.29
N VAL A 113 10.42 10.85 5.24
CA VAL A 113 9.68 10.61 4.00
C VAL A 113 8.68 11.73 3.74
N GLU A 114 8.49 12.05 2.46
CA GLU A 114 7.34 12.83 2.02
C GLU A 114 6.17 11.88 1.76
N ILE A 115 5.00 12.17 2.34
CA ILE A 115 3.81 11.35 2.09
C ILE A 115 3.32 11.57 0.66
N VAL A 116 3.29 10.49 -0.12
CA VAL A 116 2.83 10.51 -1.51
C VAL A 116 1.44 9.89 -1.59
N LYS A 117 0.50 10.58 -2.26
CA LYS A 117 -0.82 10.02 -2.56
C LYS A 117 -0.70 8.97 -3.64
N GLY A 118 -1.32 7.82 -3.44
CA GLY A 118 -1.44 6.78 -4.45
C GLY A 118 -2.81 6.13 -4.47
N SER A 119 -2.82 4.89 -4.98
CA SER A 119 -3.96 3.97 -4.99
C SER A 119 -3.73 2.84 -4.00
N ALA A 120 -4.82 2.18 -3.58
CA ALA A 120 -4.75 0.94 -2.81
C ALA A 120 -4.16 -0.22 -3.63
N TYR A 121 -4.17 -0.12 -4.96
CA TYR A 121 -3.82 -1.20 -5.89
C TYR A 121 -2.51 -0.92 -6.63
N GLY A 122 -1.78 -1.99 -6.97
CA GLY A 122 -0.55 -1.90 -7.75
C GLY A 122 0.04 -3.25 -8.14
N ALA A 123 1.13 -3.20 -8.90
CA ALA A 123 1.99 -4.34 -9.17
C ALA A 123 3.29 -4.21 -8.37
N PHE A 124 3.49 -5.12 -7.42
CA PHE A 124 4.61 -5.09 -6.50
C PHE A 124 5.62 -6.16 -6.89
N SER A 125 6.87 -5.77 -7.12
CA SER A 125 7.94 -6.74 -7.28
C SER A 125 8.10 -7.55 -5.99
N ARG A 126 8.55 -8.80 -6.11
CA ARG A 126 8.82 -9.63 -4.93
C ARG A 126 9.81 -8.95 -3.97
N ALA A 127 10.86 -8.35 -4.50
CA ALA A 127 11.87 -7.65 -3.71
C ALA A 127 11.27 -6.48 -2.91
N PHE A 128 10.32 -5.76 -3.48
CA PHE A 128 9.60 -4.69 -2.76
C PHE A 128 8.73 -5.26 -1.62
N VAL A 129 8.05 -6.38 -1.85
CA VAL A 129 7.26 -7.06 -0.81
C VAL A 129 8.16 -7.58 0.34
N GLU A 130 9.38 -8.04 0.04
CA GLU A 130 10.38 -8.42 1.04
C GLU A 130 10.90 -7.18 1.80
N PHE A 131 11.16 -6.08 1.08
CA PHE A 131 11.58 -4.81 1.66
C PHE A 131 10.57 -4.28 2.69
N ILE A 132 9.27 -4.30 2.37
CA ILE A 132 8.19 -3.89 3.29
C ILE A 132 8.24 -4.66 4.63
N GLN A 133 8.64 -5.94 4.58
CA GLN A 133 8.68 -6.81 5.76
C GLN A 133 9.98 -6.72 6.56
N THR A 134 11.03 -6.11 6.00
CA THR A 134 12.39 -6.15 6.58
C THR A 134 12.93 -4.78 6.93
N ASN A 135 12.66 -3.75 6.11
CA ASN A 135 13.14 -2.40 6.32
C ASN A 135 12.49 -1.73 7.55
N SER A 136 13.30 -1.09 8.39
CA SER A 136 12.82 -0.43 9.62
C SER A 136 11.91 0.77 9.33
N VAL A 137 12.27 1.63 8.38
CA VAL A 137 11.45 2.79 7.99
C VAL A 137 10.11 2.34 7.42
N ALA A 138 10.08 1.26 6.63
CA ALA A 138 8.82 0.71 6.12
C ALA A 138 7.90 0.25 7.27
N LYS A 139 8.44 -0.46 8.27
CA LYS A 139 7.68 -0.89 9.45
C LYS A 139 7.22 0.28 10.30
N ASP A 140 8.10 1.24 10.55
CA ASP A 140 7.78 2.43 11.34
C ASP A 140 6.70 3.27 10.64
N LEU A 141 6.77 3.40 9.31
CA LEU A 141 5.76 4.10 8.51
C LEU A 141 4.42 3.38 8.53
N LEU A 142 4.45 2.05 8.52
CA LEU A 142 3.26 1.23 8.63
C LEU A 142 2.56 1.46 9.97
N ASP A 143 3.32 1.42 11.07
CA ASP A 143 2.79 1.67 12.41
C ASP A 143 2.30 3.12 12.56
N TRP A 144 3.04 4.08 12.01
CA TRP A 144 2.61 5.48 11.96
C TRP A 144 1.30 5.67 11.17
N SER A 145 1.00 4.81 10.20
CA SER A 145 -0.18 4.90 9.33
C SER A 145 -1.46 4.28 9.94
N ARG A 146 -1.38 3.59 11.08
CA ARG A 146 -2.51 2.81 11.66
C ARG A 146 -3.77 3.61 11.96
N ASP A 147 -3.58 4.86 12.36
CA ASP A 147 -4.58 5.84 12.77
C ASP A 147 -4.66 7.00 11.76
N THR A 148 -4.31 6.75 10.49
CA THR A 148 -4.54 7.71 9.38
C THR A 148 -5.77 7.32 8.58
N LEU A 149 -6.32 8.27 7.82
CA LEU A 149 -7.44 7.99 6.92
C LEU A 149 -6.96 7.43 5.58
N SER A 150 -7.47 6.26 5.19
CA SER A 150 -7.15 5.55 3.94
C SER A 150 -5.64 5.30 3.74
N PRO A 151 -4.97 4.59 4.67
CA PRO A 151 -3.52 4.38 4.59
C PRO A 151 -3.05 3.55 3.41
N ASP A 152 -3.92 2.69 2.88
CA ASP A 152 -3.74 1.97 1.64
C ASP A 152 -3.51 2.91 0.44
N GLU A 153 -4.01 4.14 0.50
CA GLU A 153 -3.84 5.12 -0.57
C GLU A 153 -2.64 6.08 -0.38
N HIS A 154 -1.70 5.76 0.51
CA HIS A 154 -0.42 6.46 0.60
C HIS A 154 0.77 5.61 1.02
N TYR A 155 0.57 4.52 1.75
CA TYR A 155 1.68 3.72 2.27
C TYR A 155 2.57 3.18 1.14
N TRP A 156 1.95 2.56 0.12
CA TRP A 156 2.66 2.02 -1.04
C TRP A 156 3.42 3.08 -1.82
N ALA A 157 2.71 4.16 -2.18
CA ALA A 157 3.28 5.25 -2.96
C ALA A 157 4.39 5.97 -2.19
N THR A 158 4.22 6.21 -0.89
CA THR A 158 5.25 6.83 -0.06
C THR A 158 6.54 6.00 -0.09
N LEU A 159 6.46 4.69 0.14
CA LEU A 159 7.66 3.85 0.06
C LEU A 159 8.25 3.79 -1.36
N ASN A 160 7.42 3.74 -2.40
CA ASN A 160 7.88 3.59 -3.77
C ASN A 160 8.56 4.85 -4.33
N TYR A 161 8.15 6.04 -3.88
CA TYR A 161 8.58 7.33 -4.45
C TYR A 161 9.64 8.07 -3.62
N ASN A 162 9.87 7.67 -2.37
CA ASN A 162 10.96 8.22 -1.55
C ASN A 162 12.29 7.50 -1.87
N THR A 163 12.99 8.00 -2.89
CA THR A 163 14.18 7.37 -3.50
C THR A 163 15.35 7.18 -2.54
N HIS A 164 15.46 8.02 -1.50
CA HIS A 164 16.50 7.92 -0.47
C HIS A 164 16.35 6.68 0.42
N LEU A 165 15.19 6.01 0.41
CA LEU A 165 15.00 4.72 1.07
C LEU A 165 15.55 3.55 0.26
N HIS A 166 15.97 3.79 -0.99
CA HIS A 166 16.35 2.77 -1.98
C HIS A 166 15.36 1.60 -2.07
N PRO A 167 14.05 1.87 -2.22
CA PRO A 167 13.03 0.82 -2.35
C PRO A 167 13.31 -0.04 -3.58
N PRO A 168 13.31 -1.39 -3.47
CA PRO A 168 13.50 -2.25 -4.63
C PRO A 168 12.41 -2.01 -5.68
N GLY A 169 12.85 -1.75 -6.91
CA GLY A 169 11.94 -1.44 -8.02
C GLY A 169 11.19 -0.12 -7.89
N GLY A 170 11.58 0.76 -6.97
CA GLY A 170 10.91 2.04 -6.77
C GLY A 170 11.05 3.01 -7.94
N TYR A 171 10.28 4.09 -7.85
CA TYR A 171 10.40 5.20 -8.78
C TYR A 171 11.84 5.72 -8.79
N GLN A 172 12.35 6.00 -9.97
CA GLN A 172 13.61 6.70 -10.16
C GLN A 172 13.27 8.01 -10.84
N ASP A 173 13.75 9.12 -10.28
CA ASP A 173 13.67 10.40 -10.98
C ASP A 173 14.67 10.38 -12.13
N VAL A 174 14.22 9.85 -13.27
CA VAL A 174 14.99 9.87 -14.50
C VAL A 174 14.68 11.20 -15.18
N ASN A 175 15.51 12.20 -14.89
CA ASN A 175 15.59 13.50 -15.58
C ASN A 175 14.55 14.59 -15.24
N GLY A 176 13.94 14.62 -14.04
CA GLY A 176 13.11 15.76 -13.63
C GLY A 176 11.88 15.99 -14.53
N LEU A 177 11.38 14.93 -15.20
CA LEU A 177 10.29 15.01 -16.18
C LEU A 177 8.93 15.41 -15.59
N PHE A 178 8.85 15.64 -14.27
CA PHE A 178 7.62 15.97 -13.55
C PHE A 178 7.77 17.13 -12.56
N ASP A 179 8.87 17.88 -12.62
CA ASP A 179 8.98 19.19 -11.94
C ASP A 179 8.55 20.35 -12.85
#